data_AF-A0A2Z6M4L5-F1
#
_entry.id   AF-A0A2Z6M4L5-F1
#
_cell.length_a   1.000
_cell.length_b   1.000
_cell.length_c   1.000
_cell.angle_alpha   90.00
_cell.angle_beta   90.00
_cell.angle_gamma   90.00
#
_symmetry.space_group_name_H-M   'P 1'
#
loop_
_entity.id
_entity.type
_entity.pdbx_description
1 polymer ?
#
loop_
_entity_poly.entity_id
_entity_poly.type
_entity_poly.pdbx_seq_one_letter_code
_entity_poly.pdbx_strand_id
1 'polypeptide(L)'
;MTPLSEAEVIRQGCDITLVGWGAELSIMEQACLDAEKNRYFDTKLRTDFNNLDDLKTLIPWDKETIKASIKKTGSLIISHEAPVTGGFGAEISASNLERCFSRI
;
A
#
# COMPACT_ATOMS: atom_id res chain seq x y z
N MET A 1 -17.51 9.82 1.97
CA MET A 1 -16.34 10.21 2.79
C MET A 1 -16.12 9.14 3.81
N THR A 2 -14.96 8.49 3.77
CA THR A 2 -14.52 7.55 4.81
C THR A 2 -14.30 8.32 6.12
N PRO A 3 -14.64 7.75 7.29
CA PRO A 3 -14.32 8.32 8.59
C PRO A 3 -12.82 8.62 8.77
N LEU A 4 -12.51 9.48 9.74
CA LEU A 4 -11.12 9.68 10.16
C LEU A 4 -10.55 8.38 10.73
N SER A 5 -9.26 8.15 10.49
CA SER A 5 -8.53 6.95 10.95
C SER A 5 -8.96 5.64 10.27
N GLU A 6 -9.64 5.73 9.12
CA GLU A 6 -10.00 4.59 8.28
C GLU A 6 -9.37 4.78 6.89
N ALA A 7 -8.54 3.82 6.49
CA ALA A 7 -7.95 3.78 5.15
C ALA A 7 -8.96 3.26 4.12
N GLU A 8 -8.81 3.67 2.87
CA GLU A 8 -9.62 3.16 1.76
C GLU A 8 -8.79 2.28 0.83
N VAL A 9 -9.28 1.07 0.58
CA VAL A 9 -8.71 0.20 -0.46
C VAL A 9 -9.28 0.62 -1.82
N ILE A 10 -8.52 1.41 -2.58
CA ILE A 10 -8.93 1.96 -3.88
C ILE A 10 -8.89 0.88 -4.97
N ARG A 11 -7.94 -0.05 -4.85
CA ARG A 11 -7.73 -1.12 -5.81
C ARG A 11 -7.45 -2.42 -5.07
N GLN A 12 -8.08 -3.50 -5.52
CA GLN A 12 -7.84 -4.84 -4.98
C GLN A 12 -6.71 -5.51 -5.74
N GLY A 13 -5.77 -6.09 -4.98
CA GLY A 13 -4.65 -6.84 -5.52
C GLY A 13 -4.23 -8.02 -4.67
N CYS A 14 -3.36 -8.89 -5.20
CA CYS A 14 -2.83 -10.02 -4.43
C CYS A 14 -1.30 -10.19 -4.43
N ASP A 15 -0.57 -9.43 -5.23
CA ASP A 15 0.89 -9.54 -5.32
C ASP A 15 1.60 -8.57 -4.37
N ILE A 16 1.20 -7.29 -4.41
CA ILE A 16 1.85 -6.20 -3.66
C ILE A 16 0.82 -5.31 -2.96
N THR A 17 1.11 -4.93 -1.71
CA THR A 17 0.41 -3.84 -1.03
C THR A 17 1.15 -2.53 -1.26
N LEU A 18 0.46 -1.57 -1.86
CA LEU A 18 0.94 -0.23 -2.15
C LEU A 18 0.22 0.76 -1.24
N VAL A 19 0.98 1.51 -0.43
CA VAL A 19 0.42 2.49 0.51
C VAL A 19 0.90 3.89 0.16
N GLY A 20 -0.05 4.81 0.05
CA GLY A 20 0.21 6.23 -0.24
C GLY A 20 -0.95 7.10 0.21
N TRP A 21 -0.86 8.39 -0.07
CA TRP A 21 -1.90 9.37 0.25
C TRP A 21 -1.79 10.61 -0.63
N GLY A 22 -2.90 11.34 -0.78
CA GLY A 22 -2.92 12.60 -1.52
C GLY A 22 -2.60 12.44 -3.00
N ALA A 23 -1.82 13.38 -3.56
CA ALA A 23 -1.52 13.42 -4.99
C ALA A 23 -0.69 12.22 -5.48
N GLU A 24 0.13 11.64 -4.60
CA GLU A 24 0.95 10.45 -4.86
C GLU A 24 0.12 9.26 -5.38
N LEU A 25 -1.15 9.15 -4.99
CA LEU A 25 -2.04 8.06 -5.42
C LEU A 25 -2.19 8.00 -6.95
N SER A 26 -2.21 9.15 -7.62
CA SER A 26 -2.31 9.20 -9.09
C SER A 26 -1.07 8.59 -9.76
N ILE A 27 0.11 8.82 -9.17
CA ILE A 27 1.38 8.29 -9.66
C ILE A 27 1.42 6.78 -9.42
N MET A 28 0.98 6.33 -8.24
CA MET A 28 0.90 4.92 -7.89
C MET A 28 -0.08 4.15 -8.77
N GLU A 29 -1.24 4.73 -9.09
CA GLU A 29 -2.22 4.14 -10.01
C GLU A 29 -1.62 3.94 -11.40
N GLN A 30 -0.93 4.96 -11.93
CA GLN A 30 -0.21 4.86 -13.21
C GLN A 30 0.88 3.77 -13.16
N ALA A 31 1.65 3.69 -12.08
CA ALA A 31 2.66 2.65 -11.91
C ALA A 31 2.04 1.23 -11.90
N CYS A 32 0.85 1.07 -11.32
CA CYS A 32 0.12 -0.21 -11.39
C CYS A 32 -0.25 -0.56 -12.84
N LEU A 33 -0.79 0.39 -13.61
CA LEU A 33 -1.15 0.17 -15.02
C LEU A 33 0.07 -0.19 -15.89
N ASP A 34 1.21 0.46 -15.64
CA ASP A 34 2.45 0.16 -16.36
C ASP A 34 3.03 -1.21 -15.97
N ALA A 35 2.94 -1.61 -14.70
CA ALA A 35 3.34 -2.94 -14.23
C ALA A 35 2.50 -4.05 -14.91
N GLU A 36 1.20 -3.83 -15.04
CA GLU A 36 0.28 -4.74 -15.75
C GLU A 36 0.66 -4.91 -17.21
N LYS A 37 0.85 -3.79 -17.92
CA LYS A 37 1.15 -3.77 -19.35
C LYS A 37 2.44 -4.51 -19.69
N ASN A 38 3.46 -4.37 -18.86
CA ASN A 38 4.79 -4.93 -19.12
C ASN A 38 4.96 -6.37 -18.62
N ARG A 39 3.92 -6.96 -17.99
CA ARG A 39 3.97 -8.33 -17.42
C ARG A 39 5.19 -8.57 -16.53
N TYR A 40 5.58 -7.58 -15.72
CA TYR A 40 6.67 -7.76 -14.75
C TYR A 40 6.33 -8.84 -13.69
N PHE A 41 5.08 -9.27 -13.62
CA PHE A 41 4.56 -10.31 -12.73
C PHE A 41 3.85 -11.42 -13.53
N ASP A 42 3.97 -12.67 -13.07
CA ASP A 42 3.51 -13.87 -13.78
C ASP A 42 1.97 -13.90 -13.92
N THR A 43 1.50 -13.53 -15.10
CA THR A 43 0.09 -13.28 -15.46
C THR A 43 -0.77 -14.55 -15.56
N LYS A 44 -0.26 -15.73 -15.19
CA LYS A 44 -1.07 -16.97 -15.12
C LYS A 44 -1.74 -17.20 -13.77
N LEU A 45 -1.34 -16.49 -12.73
CA LEU A 45 -1.98 -16.56 -11.42
C LEU A 45 -2.43 -15.16 -11.02
N ARG A 46 -3.73 -14.89 -11.21
CA ARG A 46 -4.51 -13.80 -10.61
C ARG A 46 -4.44 -12.45 -11.34
N THR A 47 -5.49 -12.20 -12.12
CA THR A 47 -6.05 -10.87 -12.29
C THR A 47 -6.36 -10.31 -10.91
N ASP A 48 -5.55 -9.38 -10.41
CA ASP A 48 -5.85 -8.34 -9.41
C ASP A 48 -4.49 -7.72 -9.01
N PHE A 49 -4.10 -6.67 -9.72
CA PHE A 49 -2.85 -5.96 -9.46
C PHE A 49 -3.04 -4.93 -8.35
N ASN A 50 -2.14 -5.00 -7.37
CA ASN A 50 -1.88 -4.07 -6.28
C ASN A 50 -3.06 -3.67 -5.36
N ASN A 51 -2.92 -4.04 -4.09
CA ASN A 51 -3.79 -3.50 -3.06
C ASN A 51 -3.36 -2.05 -2.77
N LEU A 52 -4.04 -1.07 -3.38
CA LEU A 52 -3.76 0.35 -3.20
C LEU A 52 -4.57 0.87 -2.02
N ASP A 53 -3.87 1.18 -0.93
CA ASP A 53 -4.47 1.73 0.28
C ASP A 53 -4.19 3.24 0.37
N ASP A 54 -5.24 4.05 0.26
CA ASP A 54 -5.20 5.47 0.63
C ASP A 54 -5.36 5.59 2.14
N LEU A 55 -4.31 6.05 2.82
CA LEU A 55 -4.35 6.21 4.27
C LEU A 55 -5.39 7.20 4.74
N LYS A 56 -5.63 8.29 3.98
CA LYS A 56 -6.44 9.47 4.33
C LYS A 56 -6.06 10.24 5.60
N THR A 57 -5.79 9.53 6.69
CA THR A 57 -5.44 10.04 8.01
C THR A 57 -4.05 9.54 8.38
N LEU A 58 -3.10 10.46 8.60
CA LEU A 58 -1.76 10.09 9.08
C LEU A 58 -1.73 9.81 10.58
N ILE A 59 -2.49 10.57 11.38
CA ILE A 59 -2.49 10.42 12.84
C ILE A 59 -3.92 10.59 13.39
N PRO A 60 -4.48 9.56 14.05
CA PRO A 60 -4.03 8.17 14.05
C PRO A 60 -4.34 7.49 12.71
N TRP A 61 -3.40 6.71 12.17
CA TRP A 61 -3.59 5.99 10.92
C TRP A 61 -4.13 4.58 11.13
N ASP A 62 -4.78 4.04 10.10
CA ASP A 62 -5.43 2.72 10.13
C ASP A 62 -4.42 1.57 9.96
N LYS A 63 -3.90 1.09 11.10
CA LYS A 63 -2.93 -0.01 11.13
C LYS A 63 -3.55 -1.36 10.73
N GLU A 64 -4.84 -1.56 10.97
CA GLU A 64 -5.47 -2.87 10.78
C GLU A 64 -5.80 -3.12 9.31
N THR A 65 -6.24 -2.10 8.56
CA THR A 65 -6.45 -2.23 7.11
C THR A 65 -5.15 -2.57 6.40
N ILE A 66 -4.06 -1.83 6.65
CA ILE A 66 -2.76 -2.08 6.01
C ILE A 66 -2.22 -3.47 6.36
N LYS A 67 -2.35 -3.89 7.63
CA LYS A 67 -1.97 -5.24 8.07
C LYS A 67 -2.77 -6.34 7.37
N ALA A 68 -4.07 -6.14 7.15
CA ALA A 68 -4.90 -7.10 6.42
C ALA A 68 -4.43 -7.23 4.95
N SER A 69 -4.09 -6.11 4.32
CA SER A 69 -3.52 -6.06 2.98
C SER A 69 -2.20 -6.81 2.88
N ILE A 70 -1.26 -6.55 3.80
CA ILE A 70 0.04 -7.23 3.86
C ILE A 70 -0.14 -8.73 4.12
N LYS A 71 -1.10 -9.13 4.96
CA LYS A 71 -1.40 -10.55 5.17
C LYS A 71 -1.80 -11.25 3.87
N LYS A 72 -2.56 -10.56 3.02
CA LYS A 72 -2.98 -11.06 1.70
C LYS A 72 -1.79 -11.16 0.75
N THR A 73 -1.04 -10.07 0.57
CA THR A 73 -0.03 -9.92 -0.48
C THR A 73 1.34 -10.48 -0.10
N GLY A 74 1.79 -10.23 1.14
CA GLY A 74 3.12 -10.60 1.61
C GLY A 74 4.21 -9.61 1.27
N SER A 75 3.86 -8.44 0.75
CA SER A 75 4.83 -7.42 0.43
C SER A 75 4.22 -6.04 0.65
N LEU A 76 5.08 -5.07 0.96
CA LEU A 76 4.70 -3.70 1.27
C LEU A 76 5.62 -2.74 0.54
N ILE A 77 5.04 -1.82 -0.22
CA ILE A 77 5.71 -0.66 -0.79
C ILE A 77 4.98 0.59 -0.32
N ILE A 78 5.75 1.57 0.17
CA ILE A 78 5.23 2.85 0.65
C ILE A 78 5.80 3.94 -0.25
N SER A 79 4.93 4.80 -0.80
CA SER A 79 5.35 5.97 -1.58
C SER A 79 4.76 7.24 -0.99
N HIS A 80 5.57 8.30 -0.94
CA HIS A 80 5.15 9.63 -0.53
C HIS A 80 6.13 10.71 -1.00
N GLU A 81 5.63 11.93 -1.21
CA GLU A 81 6.41 13.07 -1.71
C GLU A 81 7.37 13.67 -0.66
N ALA A 82 7.10 13.46 0.63
CA ALA A 82 7.91 14.02 1.71
C ALA A 82 9.33 13.42 1.74
N PRO A 83 10.33 14.12 2.34
CA PRO A 83 11.66 13.57 2.51
C PRO A 83 11.67 12.19 3.16
N VAL A 84 12.53 11.30 2.66
CA VAL A 84 12.62 9.92 3.15
C VAL A 84 13.03 9.88 4.62
N THR A 85 14.08 10.62 4.99
CA THR A 85 14.58 10.67 6.37
C THR A 85 13.57 11.35 7.28
N GLY A 86 13.05 10.62 8.27
CA GLY A 86 12.04 11.13 9.20
C GLY A 86 10.64 11.27 8.57
N GLY A 87 10.45 10.80 7.33
CA GLY A 87 9.16 10.76 6.67
C GLY A 87 8.21 9.76 7.31
N PHE A 88 6.91 9.95 7.10
CA PHE A 88 5.89 9.09 7.69
C PHE A 88 5.95 7.64 7.16
N GLY A 89 6.55 7.42 5.98
CA GLY A 89 6.85 6.08 5.50
C GLY A 89 7.73 5.26 6.46
N ALA A 90 8.61 5.91 7.23
CA ALA A 90 9.41 5.23 8.25
C ALA A 90 8.55 4.66 9.39
N GLU A 91 7.56 5.42 9.85
CA GLU A 91 6.60 4.97 10.89
C GLU A 91 5.76 3.79 10.39
N ILE A 92 5.23 3.88 9.16
CA ILE A 92 4.45 2.80 8.55
C ILE A 92 5.31 1.54 8.40
N SER A 93 6.54 1.69 7.91
CA SER A 93 7.48 0.57 7.74
C SER A 93 7.81 -0.10 9.07
N ALA A 94 8.22 0.67 10.08
CA ALA A 94 8.59 0.13 11.39
C ALA A 94 7.40 -0.54 12.08
N SER A 95 6.25 0.13 12.11
CA SER A 95 5.02 -0.40 12.72
C SER A 95 4.55 -1.70 12.06
N ASN A 96 4.65 -1.83 10.73
CA ASN A 96 4.26 -3.05 10.03
C ASN A 96 5.29 -4.17 10.17
N LEU A 97 6.59 -3.86 10.23
CA LEU A 97 7.61 -4.87 10.51
C LEU A 97 7.34 -5.56 11.85
N GLU A 98 7.02 -4.80 12.91
CA GLU A 98 6.66 -5.37 14.21
C GLU A 98 5.41 -6.27 14.16
N ARG A 99 4.42 -5.90 13.34
CA ARG A 99 3.09 -6.56 13.30
C ARG A 99 3.02 -7.73 12.32
N CYS A 100 3.84 -7.70 11.27
CA CYS A 100 3.74 -8.58 10.11
C CYS A 100 5.06 -9.32 9.81
N PHE A 101 6.02 -9.34 10.74
CA PHE A 101 7.34 -9.95 10.57
C PHE A 101 7.31 -11.36 9.96
N SER A 102 6.33 -12.20 10.34
CA SER A 102 6.26 -13.58 9.86
C SER A 102 5.73 -13.73 8.42
N ARG A 103 5.29 -12.63 7.80
CA ARG A 103 4.57 -12.65 6.51
C ARG A 103 5.26 -11.83 5.41
N ILE A 104 5.99 -10.77 5.80
CA ILE A 104 6.83 -9.93 4.94
C ILE A 104 8.15 -10.65 4.66
#